data_AF-A0A0N0JBT9-F1
#
_entry.id   AF-A0A0N0JBT9-F1
#
_cell.length_a   1.000
_cell.length_b   1.000
_cell.length_c   1.000
_cell.angle_alpha   90.00
_cell.angle_beta   90.00
_cell.angle_gamma   90.00
#
_symmetry.space_group_name_H-M   'P 1'
#
loop_
_entity.id
_entity.type
_entity.pdbx_description
1 polymer ?
#
loop_
_entity_poly.entity_id
_entity_poly.type
_entity_poly.pdbx_seq_one_letter_code
_entity_poly.pdbx_strand_id
1 'polypeptide(L)'
;MTPLALAEATPPALDTAALERVRRQPLQHRHSAAELQWRSGLVKLLNDALATELVCVLRYKRHHYTAHGLASPRIAEEFAVHAAEEMTHADRLARRIVQLGGEPDFAPETLLQRSHAPYDASAELNTMIRVNLVAERVAVESYSQLVRVVGDRDPSTRRLLEDLLADEQRHAEELQGWLAL
;
A
#
# COMPACT_ATOMS: atom_id res chain seq x y z
N MET A 1 -52.24 17.13 -13.12
CA MET A 1 -50.84 16.73 -12.95
C MET A 1 -50.02 17.99 -12.80
N THR A 2 -49.59 18.31 -11.58
CA THR A 2 -48.76 19.49 -11.30
C THR A 2 -47.31 19.15 -11.63
N PRO A 3 -46.55 19.98 -12.38
CA PRO A 3 -45.17 19.67 -12.70
C PRO A 3 -44.33 19.71 -11.41
N LEU A 4 -43.52 18.68 -11.17
CA LEU A 4 -42.50 18.72 -10.14
C LEU A 4 -41.48 19.78 -10.53
N ALA A 5 -41.35 20.85 -9.74
CA ALA A 5 -40.26 21.81 -9.91
C ALA A 5 -38.93 21.09 -9.62
N LEU A 6 -38.09 20.98 -10.65
CA LEU A 6 -36.71 20.53 -10.50
C LEU A 6 -35.98 21.57 -9.64
N ALA A 7 -35.49 21.17 -8.47
CA ALA A 7 -34.66 22.04 -7.64
C ALA A 7 -33.39 22.40 -8.41
N GLU A 8 -33.13 23.70 -8.57
CA GLU A 8 -31.88 24.18 -9.17
C GLU A 8 -30.71 23.74 -8.29
N ALA A 9 -29.84 22.89 -8.83
CA ALA A 9 -28.64 22.47 -8.14
C ALA A 9 -27.67 23.67 -8.07
N THR A 10 -27.28 24.04 -6.85
CA THR A 10 -26.26 25.08 -6.63
C THR A 10 -24.96 24.67 -7.31
N PRO A 11 -24.30 25.56 -8.09
CA PRO A 11 -23.04 25.25 -8.74
C PRO A 11 -21.95 24.92 -7.70
N PRO A 12 -21.00 24.03 -8.01
CA PRO A 12 -19.90 23.71 -7.10
C PRO A 12 -19.09 24.97 -6.81
N ALA A 13 -18.88 25.26 -5.52
CA ALA A 13 -18.15 26.43 -5.06
C ALA A 13 -17.23 26.07 -3.88
N LEU A 14 -16.08 26.73 -3.80
CA LEU A 14 -15.18 26.61 -2.66
C LEU A 14 -15.77 27.35 -1.45
N ASP A 15 -15.49 26.85 -0.24
CA ASP A 15 -15.77 27.58 1.00
C ASP A 15 -14.75 28.72 1.18
N THR A 16 -15.06 29.88 0.60
CA THR A 16 -14.23 31.08 0.71
C THR A 16 -14.07 31.57 2.15
N ALA A 17 -15.03 31.27 3.03
CA ALA A 17 -14.95 31.60 4.45
C ALA A 17 -13.94 30.70 5.18
N ALA A 18 -13.84 29.41 4.82
CA ALA A 18 -12.76 28.54 5.29
C ALA A 18 -11.39 29.03 4.84
N LEU A 19 -11.24 29.44 3.57
CA LEU A 19 -9.97 29.97 3.05
C LEU A 19 -9.52 31.21 3.84
N GLU A 20 -10.45 32.12 4.13
CA GLU A 20 -10.14 33.33 4.90
C GLU A 20 -9.82 33.02 6.36
N ARG A 21 -10.47 32.03 6.97
CA ARG A 21 -10.10 31.52 8.30
C ARG A 21 -8.65 31.02 8.32
N VAL A 22 -8.23 30.24 7.32
CA VAL A 22 -6.86 29.73 7.22
C VAL A 22 -5.85 30.87 7.07
N ARG A 23 -6.12 31.89 6.24
CA ARG A 23 -5.23 33.04 6.07
C ARG A 23 -4.93 33.81 7.35
N ARG A 24 -5.87 33.82 8.30
CA ARG A 24 -5.75 34.54 9.58
C ARG A 24 -5.17 33.67 10.71
N GLN A 25 -4.99 32.37 10.48
CA GLN A 25 -4.42 31.48 11.50
C GLN A 25 -2.93 31.79 11.72
N PRO A 26 -2.45 31.78 12.97
CA PRO A 26 -1.03 31.89 13.26
C PRO A 26 -0.23 30.76 12.60
N LEU A 27 0.95 31.07 12.06
CA LEU A 27 1.82 30.12 11.36
C LEU A 27 2.27 28.93 12.24
N GLN A 28 2.30 29.10 13.56
CA GLN A 28 2.54 28.02 14.52
C GLN A 28 1.23 27.32 14.87
N HIS A 29 0.64 26.64 13.87
CA HIS A 29 -0.55 25.85 14.11
C HIS A 29 -0.17 24.58 14.90
N ARG A 30 -0.66 24.47 16.14
CA ARG A 30 -0.55 23.25 16.93
C ARG A 30 -1.65 22.29 16.49
N HIS A 31 -1.25 21.09 16.07
CA HIS A 31 -2.19 20.00 15.86
C HIS A 31 -2.92 19.67 17.18
N SER A 32 -4.21 19.40 17.06
CA SER A 32 -5.02 18.88 18.16
C SER A 32 -4.53 17.49 18.59
N ALA A 33 -4.85 17.10 19.83
CA ALA A 33 -4.53 15.75 20.33
C ALA A 33 -5.13 14.65 19.44
N ALA A 34 -6.34 14.85 18.91
CA ALA A 34 -7.02 13.90 18.02
C ALA A 34 -6.33 13.78 16.65
N GLU A 35 -5.73 14.84 16.13
CA GLU A 35 -4.93 14.79 14.90
C GLU A 35 -3.61 14.06 15.11
N LEU A 36 -2.93 14.31 16.24
CA LEU A 36 -1.70 13.62 16.59
C LEU A 36 -1.94 12.12 16.79
N GLN A 37 -3.02 11.75 17.50
CA GLN A 37 -3.39 10.35 17.75
C GLN A 37 -3.75 9.60 16.45
N TRP A 38 -4.50 10.24 15.56
CA TRP A 38 -4.82 9.62 14.27
C TRP A 38 -3.57 9.46 13.41
N ARG A 39 -2.69 10.47 13.39
CA ARG A 39 -1.45 10.42 12.61
C ARG A 39 -0.51 9.32 13.12
N SER A 40 -0.35 9.18 14.44
CA SER A 40 0.47 8.10 15.00
C SER A 40 -0.13 6.72 14.69
N GLY A 41 -1.47 6.59 14.73
CA GLY A 41 -2.17 5.40 14.28
C GLY A 41 -1.91 5.07 12.80
N LEU A 42 -1.96 6.07 11.92
CA LEU A 42 -1.65 5.91 10.51
C LEU A 42 -0.19 5.51 10.28
N VAL A 43 0.76 6.16 10.97
CA VAL A 43 2.19 5.80 10.91
C VAL A 43 2.42 4.34 11.31
N LYS A 44 1.72 3.83 12.32
CA LYS A 44 1.80 2.42 12.69
C LYS A 44 1.31 1.53 11.55
N LEU A 45 0.15 1.82 10.98
CA LEU A 45 -0.42 1.05 9.88
C LEU A 45 0.48 1.04 8.63
N LEU A 46 1.09 2.17 8.29
CA LEU A 46 2.06 2.26 7.19
C LEU A 46 3.35 1.48 7.49
N ASN A 47 3.78 1.40 8.75
CA ASN A 47 4.90 0.55 9.15
C ASN A 47 4.55 -0.95 9.08
N ASP A 48 3.30 -1.34 9.32
CA ASP A 48 2.84 -2.72 9.14
C ASP A 48 2.81 -3.08 7.64
N ALA A 49 2.37 -2.16 6.77
CA ALA A 49 2.46 -2.30 5.31
C ALA A 49 3.92 -2.36 4.83
N LEU A 50 4.81 -1.48 5.33
CA LEU A 50 6.24 -1.48 5.00
C LEU A 50 6.89 -2.82 5.34
N ALA A 51 6.55 -3.39 6.50
CA ALA A 51 7.04 -4.72 6.87
C ALA A 51 6.59 -5.80 5.88
N THR A 52 5.35 -5.68 5.39
CA THR A 52 4.80 -6.58 4.38
C THR A 52 5.61 -6.51 3.09
N GLU A 53 5.86 -5.30 2.58
CA GLU A 53 6.67 -5.09 1.36
C GLU A 53 8.08 -5.66 1.49
N LEU A 54 8.75 -5.40 2.63
CA LEU A 54 10.09 -5.92 2.87
C LEU A 54 10.12 -7.45 2.93
N VAL A 55 9.10 -8.09 3.50
CA VAL A 55 8.97 -9.55 3.46
C VAL A 55 8.70 -10.04 2.04
N CYS A 56 7.88 -9.33 1.25
CA CYS A 56 7.65 -9.65 -0.16
C CYS A 56 8.94 -9.57 -0.98
N VAL A 57 9.76 -8.52 -0.82
CA VAL A 57 11.09 -8.39 -1.44
C VAL A 57 11.95 -9.63 -1.15
N LEU A 58 12.04 -10.01 0.14
CA LEU A 58 12.86 -11.14 0.55
C LEU A 58 12.33 -12.47 -0.02
N ARG A 59 11.01 -12.67 0.01
CA ARG A 59 10.35 -13.86 -0.52
C ARG A 59 10.56 -14.00 -2.03
N TYR A 60 10.32 -12.93 -2.80
CA TYR A 60 10.56 -12.93 -4.23
C TYR A 60 12.02 -13.14 -4.58
N LYS A 61 12.96 -12.48 -3.89
CA LYS A 61 14.40 -12.71 -4.11
C LYS A 61 14.79 -14.15 -3.89
N ARG A 62 14.30 -14.76 -2.80
CA ARG A 62 14.52 -16.18 -2.55
C ARG A 62 13.98 -16.99 -3.72
N HIS A 63 12.71 -16.78 -4.09
CA HIS A 63 12.04 -17.55 -5.15
C HIS A 63 12.77 -17.40 -6.50
N HIS A 64 13.22 -16.20 -6.86
CA HIS A 64 14.07 -15.94 -8.02
C HIS A 64 15.32 -16.83 -8.05
N TYR A 65 16.12 -16.84 -6.96
CA TYR A 65 17.39 -17.57 -6.95
C TYR A 65 17.26 -19.09 -6.92
N THR A 66 16.08 -19.60 -6.58
CA THR A 66 15.86 -21.03 -6.30
C THR A 66 14.79 -21.65 -7.20
N ALA A 67 14.20 -20.86 -8.09
CA ALA A 67 13.36 -21.35 -9.16
C ALA A 67 14.24 -22.14 -10.15
N HIS A 68 14.00 -23.45 -10.24
CA HIS A 68 14.70 -24.36 -11.15
C HIS A 68 13.69 -25.15 -12.01
N GLY A 69 14.06 -25.54 -13.24
CA GLY A 69 13.24 -26.34 -14.16
C GLY A 69 13.15 -25.81 -15.60
N LEU A 70 12.52 -26.58 -16.51
CA LEU A 70 12.45 -26.27 -17.95
C LEU A 70 11.61 -25.01 -18.29
N ALA A 71 10.53 -24.75 -17.55
CA ALA A 71 9.72 -23.52 -17.66
C ALA A 71 10.23 -22.38 -16.75
N SER A 72 11.29 -22.63 -15.97
CA SER A 72 11.72 -21.82 -14.86
C SER A 72 12.45 -20.51 -15.18
N PRO A 73 13.23 -20.37 -16.29
CA PRO A 73 14.06 -19.18 -16.47
C PRO A 73 13.26 -17.88 -16.53
N ARG A 74 12.15 -17.87 -17.29
CA ARG A 74 11.31 -16.68 -17.42
C ARG A 74 10.61 -16.32 -16.12
N ILE A 75 9.98 -17.29 -15.45
CA ILE A 75 9.28 -17.02 -14.18
C ILE A 75 10.26 -16.57 -13.09
N ALA A 76 11.47 -17.13 -13.06
CA ALA A 76 12.52 -16.68 -12.16
C ALA A 76 12.88 -15.21 -12.41
N GLU A 77 13.03 -14.79 -13.67
CA GLU A 77 13.29 -13.39 -14.03
C GLU A 77 12.14 -12.48 -13.58
N GLU A 78 10.88 -12.87 -13.79
CA GLU A 78 9.72 -12.09 -13.32
C GLU A 78 9.69 -11.97 -11.78
N PHE A 79 10.08 -13.01 -11.03
CA PHE A 79 10.24 -12.88 -9.58
C PHE A 79 11.29 -11.83 -9.18
N ALA A 80 12.35 -11.64 -9.97
CA ALA A 80 13.31 -10.56 -9.71
C ALA A 80 12.74 -9.18 -10.03
N VAL A 81 11.87 -9.07 -11.05
CA VAL A 81 11.14 -7.85 -11.38
C VAL A 81 10.22 -7.47 -10.22
N HIS A 82 9.35 -8.39 -9.78
CA HIS A 82 8.45 -8.14 -8.65
C HIS A 82 9.24 -7.75 -7.40
N ALA A 83 10.35 -8.44 -7.08
CA ALA A 83 11.21 -8.06 -5.94
C ALA A 83 11.73 -6.61 -6.00
N ALA A 84 11.94 -6.05 -7.20
CA ALA A 84 12.38 -4.67 -7.37
C ALA A 84 11.20 -3.68 -7.24
N GLU A 85 10.02 -4.07 -7.72
CA GLU A 85 8.77 -3.32 -7.57
C GLU A 85 8.37 -3.23 -6.09
N GLU A 86 8.41 -4.34 -5.34
CA GLU A 86 8.12 -4.33 -3.89
C GLU A 86 9.12 -3.47 -3.10
N MET A 87 10.38 -3.40 -3.54
CA MET A 87 11.35 -2.48 -2.91
C MET A 87 10.97 -1.02 -3.18
N THR A 88 10.45 -0.73 -4.38
CA THR A 88 9.93 0.60 -4.73
C THR A 88 8.71 0.94 -3.87
N HIS A 89 7.84 -0.04 -3.58
CA HIS A 89 6.70 0.12 -2.66
C HIS A 89 7.19 0.46 -1.25
N ALA A 90 8.14 -0.31 -0.72
CA ALA A 90 8.77 -0.08 0.58
C ALA A 90 9.37 1.33 0.70
N ASP A 91 10.13 1.78 -0.31
CA ASP A 91 10.73 3.11 -0.33
C ASP A 91 9.69 4.24 -0.32
N ARG A 92 8.58 4.06 -1.06
CA ARG A 92 7.47 5.03 -1.10
C ARG A 92 6.77 5.12 0.26
N LEU A 93 6.51 3.98 0.91
CA LEU A 93 5.92 3.93 2.25
C LEU A 93 6.85 4.57 3.29
N ALA A 94 8.13 4.23 3.29
CA ALA A 94 9.12 4.79 4.20
C ALA A 94 9.20 6.31 4.08
N ARG A 95 9.23 6.82 2.84
CA ARG A 95 9.17 8.27 2.58
C ARG A 95 7.90 8.90 3.14
N ARG A 96 6.75 8.24 3.00
CA ARG A 96 5.49 8.77 3.51
C ARG A 96 5.44 8.79 5.03
N ILE A 97 5.98 7.76 5.69
CA ILE A 97 6.10 7.71 7.14
C ILE A 97 6.90 8.91 7.67
N VAL A 98 8.05 9.21 7.06
CA VAL A 98 8.86 10.39 7.42
C VAL A 98 8.11 11.70 7.21
N GLN A 99 7.38 11.84 6.10
CA GLN A 99 6.56 13.04 5.84
C GLN A 99 5.46 13.24 6.89
N LEU A 100 4.96 12.17 7.49
CA LEU A 100 4.00 12.21 8.60
C LEU A 100 4.69 12.44 9.97
N GLY A 101 6.02 12.59 10.00
CA GLY A 101 6.80 12.78 11.21
C GLY A 101 7.00 11.50 12.04
N GLY A 102 6.84 10.33 11.41
CA GLY A 102 7.18 9.03 11.98
C GLY A 102 8.54 8.53 11.52
N GLU A 103 9.00 7.44 12.13
CA GLU A 103 10.23 6.74 11.74
C GLU A 103 9.86 5.42 11.03
N PRO A 104 10.42 5.14 9.84
CA PRO A 104 10.18 3.88 9.15
C PRO A 104 10.98 2.75 9.81
N ASP A 105 10.30 1.67 10.19
CA ASP A 105 10.88 0.54 10.90
C ASP A 105 11.29 -0.57 9.92
N PHE A 106 12.60 -0.65 9.69
CA PHE A 106 13.27 -1.69 8.90
C PHE A 106 13.88 -2.80 9.78
N ALA A 107 13.63 -2.82 11.09
CA ALA A 107 14.27 -3.76 12.01
C ALA A 107 13.90 -5.21 11.65
N PRO A 108 14.89 -6.09 11.37
CA PRO A 108 14.62 -7.46 10.97
C PRO A 108 13.96 -8.28 12.09
N GLU A 109 14.21 -7.94 13.36
CA GLU A 109 13.72 -8.71 14.52
C GLU A 109 12.19 -8.65 14.67
N THR A 110 11.58 -7.54 14.26
CA THR A 110 10.12 -7.31 14.40
C THR A 110 9.38 -7.49 13.08
N LEU A 111 10.10 -7.72 11.98
CA LEU A 111 9.56 -7.63 10.62
C LEU A 111 8.37 -8.58 10.40
N LEU A 112 8.52 -9.86 10.75
CA LEU A 112 7.47 -10.87 10.60
C LEU A 112 6.30 -10.69 11.59
N GLN A 113 6.50 -9.98 12.69
CA GLN A 113 5.41 -9.69 13.65
C GLN A 113 4.47 -8.62 13.12
N ARG A 114 4.98 -7.73 12.25
CA ARG A 114 4.23 -6.63 11.65
C ARG A 114 3.68 -6.96 10.26
N SER A 115 4.41 -7.77 9.49
CA SER A 115 4.01 -8.16 8.15
C SER A 115 2.66 -8.88 8.13
N HIS A 116 1.80 -8.52 7.17
CA HIS A 116 0.53 -9.21 6.92
C HIS A 116 0.72 -10.52 6.14
N ALA A 117 1.84 -10.67 5.43
CA ALA A 117 2.16 -11.84 4.63
C ALA A 117 3.40 -12.58 5.19
N PRO A 118 3.42 -13.92 5.17
CA PRO A 118 4.58 -14.66 5.66
C PRO A 118 5.75 -14.60 4.67
N TYR A 119 6.95 -14.83 5.20
CA TYR A 119 8.07 -15.30 4.38
C TYR A 119 7.81 -16.75 3.93
N ASP A 120 8.39 -17.15 2.80
CA ASP A 120 8.27 -18.52 2.30
C ASP A 120 9.58 -19.01 1.66
N ALA A 121 9.81 -20.32 1.77
CA ALA A 121 11.00 -20.98 1.26
C ALA A 121 10.68 -22.25 0.46
N SER A 122 9.49 -22.33 -0.15
CA SER A 122 9.04 -23.49 -0.93
C SER A 122 9.93 -23.77 -2.13
N ALA A 123 10.31 -25.03 -2.39
CA ALA A 123 11.22 -25.39 -3.49
C ALA A 123 10.53 -25.58 -4.85
N GLU A 124 9.26 -25.99 -4.84
CA GLU A 124 8.52 -26.29 -6.07
C GLU A 124 7.98 -25.01 -6.72
N LEU A 125 8.26 -24.82 -8.01
CA LEU A 125 7.91 -23.59 -8.75
C LEU A 125 6.41 -23.27 -8.66
N ASN A 126 5.54 -24.26 -8.85
CA ASN A 126 4.09 -24.08 -8.72
C ASN A 126 3.67 -23.64 -7.30
N THR A 127 4.37 -24.11 -6.27
CA THR A 127 4.13 -23.68 -4.89
C THR A 127 4.61 -22.26 -4.66
N MET A 128 5.78 -21.87 -5.19
CA MET A 128 6.29 -20.50 -5.12
C MET A 128 5.28 -19.50 -5.70
N ILE A 129 4.72 -19.79 -6.88
CA ILE A 129 3.73 -18.94 -7.54
C ILE A 129 2.45 -18.84 -6.69
N ARG A 130 1.95 -19.97 -6.16
CA ARG A 130 0.74 -19.99 -5.32
C ARG A 130 0.92 -19.18 -4.04
N VAL A 131 2.07 -19.31 -3.38
CA VAL A 131 2.33 -18.58 -2.13
C VAL A 131 2.48 -17.08 -2.40
N ASN A 132 3.19 -16.70 -3.46
CA ASN A 132 3.24 -15.29 -3.89
C ASN A 132 1.84 -14.75 -4.22
N LEU A 133 1.01 -15.50 -4.96
CA LEU A 133 -0.36 -15.08 -5.27
C LEU A 133 -1.22 -14.87 -4.01
N VAL A 134 -1.08 -15.75 -3.01
CA VAL A 134 -1.78 -15.56 -1.74
C VAL A 134 -1.29 -14.31 -1.03
N ALA A 135 0.01 -14.05 -1.02
CA ALA A 135 0.58 -12.86 -0.41
C ALA A 135 0.09 -11.57 -1.11
N GLU A 136 0.06 -11.51 -2.44
CA GLU A 136 -0.45 -10.32 -3.14
C GLU A 136 -1.93 -10.09 -2.88
N ARG A 137 -2.73 -11.15 -2.77
CA ARG A 137 -4.15 -11.00 -2.38
C ARG A 137 -4.31 -10.45 -0.96
N VAL A 138 -3.39 -10.77 -0.05
CA VAL A 138 -3.36 -10.18 1.29
C VAL A 138 -2.93 -8.71 1.22
N ALA A 139 -1.92 -8.36 0.42
CA ALA A 139 -1.49 -6.98 0.20
C ALA A 139 -2.63 -6.14 -0.42
N VAL A 140 -3.32 -6.65 -1.44
CA VAL A 140 -4.51 -6.02 -2.06
C VAL A 140 -5.59 -5.71 -1.02
N GLU A 141 -5.92 -6.67 -0.14
CA GLU A 141 -6.92 -6.41 0.91
C GLU A 141 -6.41 -5.39 1.93
N SER A 142 -5.15 -5.49 2.35
CA SER A 142 -4.50 -4.54 3.26
C SER A 142 -4.57 -3.11 2.70
N TYR A 143 -4.12 -2.88 1.47
CA TYR A 143 -4.18 -1.57 0.84
C TYR A 143 -5.62 -1.08 0.63
N SER A 144 -6.54 -1.96 0.24
CA SER A 144 -7.97 -1.62 0.13
C SER A 144 -8.56 -1.15 1.47
N GLN A 145 -8.17 -1.76 2.59
CA GLN A 145 -8.56 -1.30 3.92
C GLN A 145 -7.88 0.03 4.28
N LEU A 146 -6.58 0.19 4.02
CA LEU A 146 -5.86 1.42 4.31
C LEU A 146 -6.44 2.62 3.54
N VAL A 147 -6.78 2.46 2.26
CA VAL A 147 -7.47 3.48 1.46
C VAL A 147 -8.77 3.93 2.13
N ARG A 148 -9.57 2.99 2.63
CA ARG A 148 -10.82 3.27 3.37
C ARG A 148 -10.57 3.95 4.71
N VAL A 149 -9.55 3.53 5.46
CA VAL A 149 -9.18 4.11 6.76
C VAL A 149 -8.69 5.56 6.61
N VAL A 150 -7.91 5.84 5.57
CA VAL A 150 -7.39 7.18 5.29
C VAL A 150 -8.50 8.10 4.80
N GLY A 151 -9.33 7.63 3.85
CA GLY A 151 -10.44 8.39 3.29
C GLY A 151 -9.99 9.78 2.79
N ASP A 152 -10.84 10.78 3.02
CA ASP A 152 -10.56 12.16 2.60
C ASP A 152 -9.70 12.95 3.59
N ARG A 153 -9.30 12.33 4.71
CA ARG A 153 -8.53 13.00 5.77
C ARG A 153 -7.09 13.26 5.37
N ASP A 154 -6.52 12.41 4.52
CA ASP A 154 -5.19 12.60 3.96
C ASP A 154 -5.13 12.12 2.50
N PRO A 155 -5.53 12.99 1.55
CA PRO A 155 -5.56 12.66 0.14
C PRO A 155 -4.19 12.24 -0.44
N SER A 156 -3.09 12.72 0.14
CA SER A 156 -1.75 12.36 -0.31
C SER A 156 -1.38 10.93 0.06
N THR A 157 -1.67 10.50 1.30
CA THR A 157 -1.50 9.08 1.67
C THR A 157 -2.48 8.20 0.90
N ARG A 158 -3.74 8.63 0.75
CA ARG A 158 -4.73 7.86 0.00
C ARG A 158 -4.28 7.58 -1.43
N ARG A 159 -3.83 8.59 -2.16
CA ARG A 159 -3.33 8.41 -3.54
C ARG A 159 -2.14 7.44 -3.59
N LEU A 160 -1.18 7.58 -2.68
CA LEU A 160 -0.06 6.65 -2.58
C LEU A 160 -0.57 5.20 -2.45
N LEU A 161 -1.51 4.95 -1.54
CA LEU A 161 -2.05 3.61 -1.28
C LEU A 161 -2.89 3.08 -2.46
N GLU A 162 -3.62 3.95 -3.16
CA GLU A 162 -4.36 3.58 -4.38
C GLU A 162 -3.41 3.17 -5.51
N ASP A 163 -2.27 3.86 -5.67
CA ASP A 163 -1.25 3.46 -6.64
C ASP A 163 -0.64 2.10 -6.28
N LEU A 164 -0.24 1.89 -5.03
CA LEU A 164 0.33 0.61 -4.57
C LEU A 164 -0.68 -0.52 -4.73
N LEU A 165 -1.95 -0.28 -4.37
CA LEU A 165 -3.04 -1.23 -4.59
C LEU A 165 -3.16 -1.67 -6.05
N ALA A 166 -3.01 -0.74 -7.00
CA ALA A 166 -3.09 -1.06 -8.42
C ALA A 166 -1.91 -1.94 -8.88
N ASP A 167 -0.71 -1.68 -8.36
CA ASP A 167 0.47 -2.52 -8.60
C ASP A 167 0.25 -3.94 -8.03
N GLU A 168 -0.24 -4.08 -6.80
CA GLU A 168 -0.51 -5.41 -6.21
C GLU A 168 -1.60 -6.20 -6.95
N GLN A 169 -2.62 -5.51 -7.46
CA GLN A 169 -3.66 -6.14 -8.28
C GLN A 169 -3.06 -6.68 -9.58
N ARG A 170 -2.17 -5.93 -10.24
CA ARG A 170 -1.44 -6.39 -11.42
C ARG A 170 -0.58 -7.62 -11.09
N HIS A 171 0.22 -7.58 -10.02
CA HIS A 171 1.06 -8.71 -9.62
C HIS A 171 0.22 -9.98 -9.39
N ALA A 172 -0.91 -9.85 -8.69
CA ALA A 172 -1.83 -10.97 -8.44
C ALA A 172 -2.42 -11.54 -9.74
N GLU A 173 -2.81 -10.70 -10.70
CA GLU A 173 -3.32 -11.12 -12.00
C GLU A 173 -2.26 -11.87 -12.83
N GLU A 174 -1.01 -11.39 -12.83
CA GLU A 174 0.11 -12.02 -13.53
C GLU A 174 0.43 -13.41 -12.97
N LEU A 175 0.54 -13.52 -11.64
CA LEU A 175 0.77 -14.79 -10.94
C LEU A 175 -0.36 -15.79 -11.19
N GLN A 176 -1.62 -15.32 -11.22
CA GLN A 176 -2.75 -16.15 -11.57
C GLN A 176 -2.64 -16.67 -13.00
N GLY A 177 -2.20 -15.83 -13.94
CA GLY A 177 -1.92 -16.22 -15.32
C GLY A 177 -0.86 -17.33 -15.43
N TRP A 178 0.20 -17.27 -14.61
CA TRP A 178 1.26 -18.28 -14.64
C TRP A 178 0.81 -19.66 -14.15
N LEU A 179 -0.23 -19.74 -13.31
CA LEU A 179 -0.82 -21.02 -12.87
C LEU A 179 -1.76 -21.66 -13.90
N ALA A 180 -2.16 -20.91 -14.93
CA ALA A 180 -3.05 -21.39 -15.99
C ALA A 180 -2.29 -21.95 -17.20
N LEU A 181 -0.96 -21.84 -17.20
CA LEU A 181 -0.03 -22.40 -18.19
C LEU A 181 0.36 -23.84 -17.85
#